data_AF-A0A9D3AZ96-F1
#
_entry.id   AF-A0A9D3AZ96-F1
#
_cell.length_a   1.000
_cell.length_b   1.000
_cell.length_c   1.000
_cell.angle_alpha   90.00
_cell.angle_beta   90.00
_cell.angle_gamma   90.00
#
_symmetry.space_group_name_H-M   'P 1'
#
loop_
_entity.id
_entity.type
_entity.pdbx_description
1 polymer ?
#
loop_
_entity_poly.entity_id
_entity_poly.type
_entity_poly.pdbx_seq_one_letter_code
_entity_poly.pdbx_strand_id
1 'polypeptide(L)'
;MVEEKNQDARYLLAALIEIYRGNSVFLPDFDPQMENILLRDVFSSAISFAQFDESRFTLSDEINKSANEGVTVKEQVELARIQTPDVLNAKMIAAAHVLKLLDNQQFMLS
;
A
#
# COMPACT_ATOMS: atom_id res chain seq x y z
N MET A 1 15.70 -16.39 2.20
CA MET A 1 15.80 -14.96 2.57
C MET A 1 15.23 -14.03 1.51
N VAL A 2 15.79 -13.90 0.30
CA VAL A 2 15.21 -13.00 -0.74
C VAL A 2 13.86 -13.49 -1.25
N GLU A 3 13.73 -14.80 -1.47
CA GLU A 3 12.49 -15.42 -1.97
C GLU A 3 11.32 -15.30 -0.98
N GLU A 4 11.63 -15.44 0.32
CA GLU A 4 10.69 -15.29 1.43
C GLU A 4 10.21 -13.82 1.57
N LYS A 5 11.13 -12.84 1.54
CA LYS A 5 10.76 -11.41 1.51
C LYS A 5 9.88 -11.05 0.32
N ASN A 6 10.16 -11.61 -0.85
CA ASN A 6 9.32 -11.38 -2.04
C ASN A 6 7.93 -12.02 -1.90
N GLN A 7 7.82 -13.16 -1.21
CA GLN A 7 6.53 -13.79 -0.94
C GLN A 7 5.70 -12.97 0.06
N ASP A 8 6.31 -12.47 1.12
CA ASP A 8 5.65 -11.60 2.10
C ASP A 8 5.20 -10.28 1.46
N ALA A 9 6.04 -9.69 0.60
CA ALA A 9 5.69 -8.48 -0.15
C ALA A 9 4.49 -8.70 -1.08
N ARG A 10 4.45 -9.81 -1.82
CA ARG A 10 3.30 -10.19 -2.65
C ARG A 10 2.04 -10.35 -1.83
N TYR A 11 2.16 -11.04 -0.68
CA TYR A 11 1.03 -11.26 0.20
C TYR A 11 0.50 -9.94 0.75
N LEU A 12 1.37 -9.05 1.21
CA LEU A 12 1.00 -7.72 1.72
C LEU A 12 0.28 -6.90 0.64
N LEU A 13 0.81 -6.85 -0.58
CA LEU A 13 0.20 -6.11 -1.69
C LEU A 13 -1.17 -6.70 -2.08
N ALA A 14 -1.31 -8.01 -2.11
CA ALA A 14 -2.59 -8.68 -2.33
C ALA A 14 -3.59 -8.38 -1.20
N ALA A 15 -3.13 -8.39 0.05
CA ALA A 15 -3.95 -8.03 1.21
C ALA A 15 -4.43 -6.59 1.13
N LEU A 16 -3.57 -5.64 0.75
CA LEU A 16 -3.94 -4.24 0.55
C LEU A 16 -5.03 -4.07 -0.51
N ILE A 17 -4.94 -4.78 -1.63
CA ILE A 17 -5.99 -4.75 -2.66
C ILE A 17 -7.34 -5.15 -2.06
N GLU A 18 -7.39 -6.24 -1.29
CA GLU A 18 -8.62 -6.73 -0.68
C GLU A 18 -9.12 -5.78 0.44
N ILE A 19 -8.23 -5.22 1.25
CA ILE A 19 -8.56 -4.22 2.28
C ILE A 19 -9.22 -2.99 1.66
N TYR A 20 -8.64 -2.44 0.59
CA TYR A 20 -9.20 -1.26 -0.08
C TYR A 20 -10.48 -1.55 -0.87
N ARG A 21 -10.78 -2.82 -1.17
CA ARG A 21 -12.09 -3.27 -1.65
C ARG A 21 -13.13 -3.41 -0.54
N GLY A 22 -12.73 -3.25 0.72
CA GLY A 22 -13.59 -3.38 1.91
C GLY A 22 -13.68 -4.79 2.47
N ASN A 23 -12.78 -5.71 2.07
CA ASN A 23 -12.78 -7.07 2.57
C ASN A 23 -11.92 -7.22 3.84
N SER A 24 -12.35 -8.09 4.75
CA SER A 24 -11.55 -8.50 5.89
C SER A 24 -10.47 -9.49 5.45
N VAL A 25 -9.22 -9.20 5.81
CA VAL A 25 -8.06 -10.04 5.46
C VAL A 25 -7.32 -10.45 6.74
N PHE A 26 -6.82 -11.69 6.76
CA PHE A 26 -5.90 -12.12 7.81
C PHE A 26 -4.51 -11.54 7.53
N LEU A 27 -3.94 -10.84 8.51
CA LEU A 27 -2.64 -10.22 8.37
C LEU A 27 -1.65 -10.92 9.29
N PRO A 28 -0.63 -11.62 8.77
CA PRO A 28 0.50 -12.06 9.57
C PRO A 28 1.32 -10.84 10.03
N ASP A 29 2.27 -11.06 10.94
CA ASP A 29 3.26 -10.03 11.26
C ASP A 29 4.30 -9.97 10.13
N PHE A 30 4.51 -8.78 9.59
CA PHE A 30 5.49 -8.51 8.55
C PHE A 30 6.76 -7.87 9.14
N ASP A 31 7.85 -7.95 8.39
CA ASP A 31 9.02 -7.11 8.67
C ASP A 31 8.63 -5.61 8.59
N PRO A 32 8.79 -4.82 9.66
CA PRO A 32 8.31 -3.44 9.69
C PRO A 32 8.97 -2.53 8.65
N GLN A 33 10.22 -2.81 8.27
CA GLN A 33 10.93 -2.02 7.25
C GLN A 33 10.36 -2.30 5.87
N MET A 34 10.18 -3.58 5.51
CA MET A 34 9.53 -3.99 4.27
C MET A 34 8.12 -3.42 4.16
N GLU A 35 7.33 -3.53 5.23
CA GLU A 35 5.96 -2.99 5.30
C GLU A 35 5.93 -1.48 5.00
N ASN A 36 6.74 -0.69 5.70
CA ASN A 36 6.78 0.75 5.49
C ASN A 36 7.26 1.13 4.07
N ILE A 37 8.26 0.43 3.53
CA ILE A 37 8.75 0.65 2.16
C ILE A 37 7.64 0.41 1.14
N LEU A 38 6.97 -0.74 1.22
CA LEU A 38 5.89 -1.09 0.29
C LEU A 38 4.72 -0.12 0.38
N LEU A 39 4.31 0.27 1.60
CA LEU A 39 3.24 1.25 1.78
C LEU A 39 3.60 2.61 1.17
N ARG A 40 4.84 3.06 1.36
CA ARG A 40 5.30 4.31 0.75
C ARG A 40 5.25 4.28 -0.78
N ASP A 41 5.67 3.17 -1.38
CA ASP A 41 5.65 3.00 -2.84
C ASP A 41 4.21 2.93 -3.38
N VAL A 42 3.31 2.28 -2.65
CA VAL A 42 1.87 2.27 -2.94
C VAL A 42 1.29 3.68 -2.86
N PHE A 43 1.53 4.44 -1.78
CA PHE A 43 0.96 5.79 -1.65
C PHE A 43 1.52 6.76 -2.68
N SER A 44 2.83 6.68 -2.95
CA SER A 44 3.49 7.50 -3.98
C SER A 44 2.88 7.23 -5.36
N SER A 45 2.60 5.96 -5.67
CA SER A 45 1.93 5.58 -6.92
C SER A 45 0.44 5.99 -6.93
N ALA A 46 -0.24 5.92 -5.78
CA ALA A 46 -1.67 6.23 -5.66
C ALA A 46 -2.01 7.66 -6.03
N ILE A 47 -1.11 8.63 -5.77
CA ILE A 47 -1.33 10.03 -6.18
C ILE A 47 -1.62 10.16 -7.68
N SER A 48 -0.97 9.35 -8.52
CA SER A 48 -1.17 9.38 -9.97
C SER A 48 -2.51 8.77 -10.42
N PHE A 49 -3.19 8.02 -9.55
CA PHE A 49 -4.47 7.38 -9.84
C PHE A 49 -5.67 8.10 -9.19
N ALA A 50 -5.44 9.04 -8.27
CA ALA A 50 -6.49 9.83 -7.65
C ALA A 50 -7.10 10.83 -8.63
N GLN A 51 -8.44 10.88 -8.70
CA GLN A 51 -9.14 11.77 -9.63
C GLN A 51 -9.27 13.19 -9.07
N PHE A 52 -9.55 13.30 -7.77
CA PHE A 52 -9.83 14.59 -7.13
C PHE A 52 -8.62 15.18 -6.41
N ASP A 53 -8.57 16.50 -6.31
CA ASP A 53 -7.49 17.22 -5.61
C ASP A 53 -7.50 16.93 -4.11
N GLU A 54 -8.68 16.79 -3.52
CA GLU A 54 -8.86 16.44 -2.11
C GLU A 54 -8.30 15.05 -1.81
N SER A 55 -8.44 14.12 -2.75
CA SER A 55 -7.85 12.78 -2.66
C SER A 55 -6.33 12.83 -2.78
N ARG A 56 -5.80 13.63 -3.70
CA ARG A 56 -4.34 13.86 -3.83
C ARG A 56 -3.76 14.48 -2.56
N PHE A 57 -4.47 15.42 -1.94
CA PHE A 57 -4.10 16.02 -0.66
C PHE A 57 -4.06 14.95 0.45
N THR A 58 -5.14 14.16 0.59
CA THR A 58 -5.22 13.06 1.56
C THR A 58 -4.05 12.08 1.41
N LEU A 59 -3.74 11.68 0.17
CA LEU A 59 -2.62 10.78 -0.12
C LEU A 59 -1.25 11.43 0.17
N SER A 60 -1.11 12.73 -0.07
CA SER A 60 0.11 13.47 0.25
C SER A 60 0.39 13.49 1.75
N ASP A 61 -0.65 13.66 2.56
CA ASP A 61 -0.53 13.57 4.02
C ASP A 61 -0.08 12.18 4.48
N GLU A 62 -0.59 11.12 3.85
CA GLU A 62 -0.17 9.75 4.17
C GLU A 62 1.27 9.44 3.75
N ILE A 63 1.74 9.98 2.62
CA ILE A 63 3.14 9.89 2.20
C ILE A 63 4.03 10.60 3.23
N ASN A 64 3.63 11.80 3.64
CA ASN A 64 4.37 12.56 4.66
C ASN A 64 4.40 11.82 5.99
N LYS A 65 3.29 11.22 6.43
CA LYS A 65 3.25 10.40 7.65
C LYS A 65 4.17 9.19 7.51
N SER A 66 4.07 8.42 6.43
CA SER A 66 4.93 7.26 6.15
C SER A 66 6.42 7.60 6.17
N ALA A 67 6.80 8.76 5.63
CA ALA A 67 8.19 9.20 5.58
C ALA A 67 8.76 9.60 6.96
N ASN A 68 7.93 10.15 7.86
CA ASN A 68 8.39 10.73 9.12
C ASN A 68 8.14 9.85 10.34
N GLU A 69 6.99 9.17 10.39
CA GLU A 69 6.51 8.40 11.55
C GLU A 69 6.52 6.89 11.28
N GLY A 70 6.59 6.49 10.01
CA GLY A 70 6.30 5.13 9.57
C GLY A 70 4.79 4.88 9.51
N VAL A 71 4.42 3.82 8.79
CA VAL A 71 3.04 3.36 8.67
C VAL A 71 2.98 1.85 8.67
N THR A 72 1.85 1.31 9.11
CA THR A 72 1.58 -0.13 9.09
C THR A 72 0.31 -0.47 8.31
N VAL A 73 0.25 -1.71 7.82
CA VAL A 73 -0.92 -2.25 7.13
C VAL A 73 -2.11 -2.35 8.09
N LYS A 74 -1.87 -2.56 9.39
CA LYS A 74 -2.91 -2.55 10.44
C LYS A 74 -3.57 -1.18 10.55
N GLU A 75 -2.81 -0.09 10.49
CA GLU A 75 -3.39 1.27 10.43
C GLU A 75 -4.19 1.48 9.13
N GLN A 76 -3.72 0.94 8.01
CA GLN A 76 -4.42 1.05 6.73
C GLN A 76 -5.77 0.33 6.71
N VAL A 77 -5.92 -0.79 7.44
CA VAL A 77 -7.23 -1.45 7.66
C VAL A 77 -8.21 -0.50 8.34
N GLU A 78 -7.76 0.23 9.36
CA GLU A 78 -8.62 1.14 10.10
C GLU A 78 -8.94 2.40 9.29
N LEU A 79 -7.94 2.98 8.59
CA LEU A 79 -8.16 4.13 7.72
C LEU A 79 -9.08 3.81 6.54
N ALA A 80 -9.01 2.60 5.99
CA ALA A 80 -9.85 2.21 4.86
C ALA A 80 -11.36 2.35 5.16
N ARG A 81 -11.76 2.27 6.43
CA ARG A 81 -13.18 2.40 6.85
C ARG A 81 -13.72 3.82 6.76
N ILE A 82 -12.84 4.82 6.74
CA ILE A 82 -13.23 6.24 6.78
C ILE A 82 -12.82 7.01 5.52
N GLN A 83 -12.06 6.39 4.63
CA GLN A 83 -11.59 7.01 3.40
C GLN A 83 -12.64 7.01 2.30
N THR A 84 -12.54 7.99 1.41
CA THR A 84 -13.46 8.13 0.29
C THR A 84 -13.21 7.05 -0.77
N PRO A 85 -14.21 6.69 -1.57
CA PRO A 85 -14.04 5.69 -2.64
C PRO A 85 -12.93 6.03 -3.64
N ASP A 86 -12.67 7.30 -3.92
CA ASP A 86 -11.59 7.72 -4.83
C ASP A 86 -10.21 7.41 -4.25
N VAL A 87 -9.97 7.73 -2.97
CA VAL A 87 -8.72 7.41 -2.28
C VAL A 87 -8.50 5.89 -2.22
N LEU A 88 -9.54 5.14 -1.86
CA LEU A 88 -9.47 3.67 -1.80
C LEU A 88 -9.16 3.05 -3.16
N ASN A 89 -9.84 3.50 -4.22
CA ASN A 89 -9.61 3.02 -5.58
C ASN A 89 -8.19 3.35 -6.06
N ALA A 90 -7.71 4.57 -5.79
CA ALA A 90 -6.35 4.98 -6.15
C ALA A 90 -5.29 4.09 -5.47
N LYS A 91 -5.45 3.82 -4.17
CA LYS A 91 -4.57 2.91 -3.42
C LYS A 91 -4.64 1.47 -3.89
N MET A 92 -5.84 0.97 -4.22
CA MET A 92 -6.04 -0.37 -4.77
C MET A 92 -5.31 -0.53 -6.11
N ILE A 93 -5.49 0.42 -7.04
CA ILE A 93 -4.83 0.40 -8.36
C ILE A 93 -3.31 0.48 -8.18
N ALA A 94 -2.84 1.33 -7.26
CA ALA A 94 -1.43 1.44 -6.92
C ALA A 94 -0.85 0.14 -6.36
N ALA A 95 -1.54 -0.52 -5.43
CA ALA A 95 -1.10 -1.80 -4.88
C ALA A 95 -1.01 -2.88 -5.97
N ALA A 96 -2.00 -2.96 -6.86
CA ALA A 96 -1.94 -3.85 -8.02
C ALA A 96 -0.81 -3.50 -8.99
N HIS A 97 -0.53 -2.21 -9.19
CA HIS A 97 0.57 -1.74 -10.01
C HIS A 97 1.93 -2.17 -9.42
N VAL A 98 2.16 -1.92 -8.14
CA VAL A 98 3.39 -2.31 -7.44
C VAL A 98 3.56 -3.83 -7.43
N LEU A 99 2.48 -4.59 -7.21
CA LEU A 99 2.51 -6.06 -7.29
C LEU A 99 2.97 -6.55 -8.66
N LYS A 100 2.45 -5.94 -9.73
CA LYS A 100 2.87 -6.25 -11.09
C LYS A 100 4.34 -5.90 -11.34
N LEU A 101 4.86 -4.80 -10.79
CA LEU A 101 6.29 -4.44 -10.91
C LEU A 101 7.20 -5.45 -10.19
N LEU A 102 6.78 -5.89 -9.00
CA LEU A 102 7.48 -6.92 -8.21
C LEU A 102 7.55 -8.25 -8.97
N ASP A 103 6.44 -8.68 -9.57
CA ASP A 103 6.39 -9.93 -10.34
C ASP A 103 7.22 -9.90 -11.63
N ASN A 104 7.33 -8.72 -12.26
CA ASN A 104 8.16 -8.52 -13.45
C ASN A 104 9.65 -8.31 -13.12
N GLN A 105 10.09 -8.51 -11.86
CA GLN A 105 11.46 -8.25 -11.38
C GLN A 105 11.94 -6.80 -11.60
N GLN A 106 11.03 -5.86 -11.85
CA GLN A 106 11.35 -4.43 -11.96
C GLN A 106 11.48 -3.78 -10.57
N PHE A 107 11.05 -4.49 -9.53
CA PHE A 107 11.22 -4.14 -8.13
C PHE A 107 12.11 -5.19 -7.46
N MET A 108 13.31 -4.79 -7.04
CA MET A 108 14.15 -5.58 -6.14
C MET A 108 14.11 -4.87 -4.78
N LEU A 109 13.48 -5.50 -3.79
CA LEU A 109 13.70 -5.12 -2.39
C LEU A 109 15.16 -5.46 -2.08
N SER A 110 16.03 -4.45 -2.15
CA SER A 110 17.47 -4.55 -1.87
C SER A 110 17.75 -4.91 -0.43
#